data_AF-A0A8T1PU82-F1
#
_entry.id   AF-A0A8T1PU82-F1
#
_cell.length_a   1.000
_cell.length_b   1.000
_cell.length_c   1.000
_cell.angle_alpha   90.00
_cell.angle_beta   90.00
_cell.angle_gamma   90.00
#
_symmetry.space_group_name_H-M   'P 1'
#
loop_
_entity.id
_entity.type
_entity.pdbx_description
1 polymer ?
#
loop_
_entity_poly.entity_id
_entity_poly.type
_entity_poly.pdbx_seq_one_letter_code
_entity_poly.pdbx_strand_id
1 'polypeptide(L)'
;MAFTNNILVCTPLECETEEEMVGSMEIAKAEGADLVELCVDSMSFSHISEVKKLIQRRTLPAIVSYRLKSSRTSGKGDNKFLCLQVLRLALEVDVEFVEMDYEVASDITGMAECLYGRVNSRIIVSSYVNGGKPSTEKLGHLIACMQSTGADVIKLVIDVDYITDLAPVFQMLTHCQVPLIVIAAGSRGLISQLLGPKFGGFLVYGSLECKSIPGLPTILSIKHIYKLEHLNADTKVFGLISNPVGHSKGPILHNPAFRHTGYNGIYVPMLVDDIKDFFQTYTGTDFAGFSVGIPHKEAAVRCCDEVHPLAKSIGAVNTIVRRPIDGKLIGYNTDCEASITAIEDALRDRRFLNGEASNTSPIAGKTFVVVGAGGAGRALAFGAKSRGARVVIFNRNYERAKALADAVSGEALPYECLERFSPEKDMILANASAIGMEPNSDQTPVSKDALRAYGLVFDAVYTPRNTRLLQEAAEIGATVVSGVEMFIRQALGQFRLFTGGLAPEDFMRKLVLEQF
;
A
#
# COMPACT_ATOMS: atom_id res chain seq x y z
N MET A 1 22.08 23.58 13.80
CA MET A 1 21.99 23.84 12.34
C MET A 1 20.79 23.07 11.82
N ALA A 2 19.78 23.79 11.31
CA ALA A 2 18.61 23.18 10.71
C ALA A 2 19.05 22.36 9.49
N PHE A 3 18.95 21.03 9.57
CA PHE A 3 19.03 20.21 8.37
C PHE A 3 17.88 20.66 7.48
N THR A 4 18.24 21.30 6.37
CA THR A 4 17.34 21.63 5.27
C THR A 4 16.58 20.38 4.85
N ASN A 5 15.28 20.30 5.20
CA ASN A 5 14.10 19.62 4.61
C ASN A 5 14.22 18.44 3.60
N ASN A 6 15.37 17.82 3.38
CA ASN A 6 15.52 16.70 2.47
C ASN A 6 15.53 15.39 3.27
N ILE A 7 14.44 14.64 3.14
CA ILE A 7 14.30 13.29 3.65
C ILE A 7 15.35 12.42 2.97
N LEU A 8 16.21 11.79 3.78
CA LEU A 8 17.24 10.89 3.29
C LEU A 8 16.68 9.48 3.11
N VAL A 9 16.96 8.88 1.95
CA VAL A 9 16.61 7.50 1.63
C VAL A 9 17.83 6.59 1.79
N CYS A 10 17.76 5.70 2.78
CA CYS A 10 18.76 4.67 3.05
C CYS A 10 18.33 3.33 2.46
N THR A 11 19.27 2.52 1.97
CA THR A 11 19.02 1.10 1.68
C THR A 11 19.98 0.20 2.43
N PRO A 12 19.48 -0.88 3.08
CA PRO A 12 20.36 -1.84 3.73
C PRO A 12 20.94 -2.79 2.69
N LEU A 13 22.26 -2.96 2.74
CA LEU A 13 23.00 -3.86 1.87
C LEU A 13 23.47 -5.05 2.70
N GLU A 14 22.92 -6.21 2.37
CA GLU A 14 23.25 -7.49 2.98
C GLU A 14 23.77 -8.44 1.89
N CYS A 15 25.09 -8.56 1.80
CA CYS A 15 25.79 -9.28 0.72
C CYS A 15 26.95 -10.10 1.32
N GLU A 16 27.29 -11.23 0.70
CA GLU A 16 28.29 -12.15 1.25
C GLU A 16 29.73 -11.70 0.95
N THR A 17 29.93 -10.90 -0.10
CA THR A 17 31.26 -10.47 -0.58
C THR A 17 31.41 -8.95 -0.71
N GLU A 18 32.65 -8.47 -0.69
CA GLU A 18 33.00 -7.04 -0.89
C GLU A 18 32.49 -6.55 -2.26
N GLU A 19 32.71 -7.32 -3.32
CA GLU A 19 32.33 -6.98 -4.69
C GLU A 19 30.81 -6.86 -4.86
N GLU A 20 30.04 -7.74 -4.22
CA GLU A 20 28.57 -7.67 -4.22
C GLU A 20 28.05 -6.45 -3.46
N MET A 21 28.67 -6.11 -2.31
CA MET A 21 28.36 -4.88 -1.57
C MET A 21 28.59 -3.66 -2.47
N VAL A 22 29.76 -3.58 -3.13
CA VAL A 22 30.08 -2.47 -4.04
C VAL A 22 29.12 -2.40 -5.23
N GLY A 23 28.82 -3.54 -5.86
CA GLY A 23 27.83 -3.60 -6.93
C GLY A 23 26.45 -3.12 -6.48
N SER A 24 26.01 -3.55 -5.29
CA SER A 24 24.72 -3.14 -4.72
C SER A 24 24.69 -1.66 -4.34
N MET A 25 25.82 -1.06 -3.93
CA MET A 25 25.94 0.39 -3.73
C MET A 25 25.74 1.17 -5.03
N GLU A 26 26.30 0.71 -6.15
CA GLU A 26 26.09 1.35 -7.45
C GLU A 26 24.63 1.24 -7.92
N ILE A 27 24.00 0.09 -7.72
CA ILE A 27 22.57 -0.09 -8.01
C ILE A 27 21.74 0.85 -7.12
N ALA A 28 22.00 0.90 -5.82
CA ALA A 28 21.33 1.80 -4.88
C ALA A 28 21.43 3.27 -5.35
N LYS A 29 22.62 3.69 -5.76
CA LYS A 29 22.88 5.04 -6.29
C LYS A 29 22.09 5.30 -7.58
N ALA A 30 22.04 4.33 -8.49
CA ALA A 30 21.29 4.43 -9.73
C ALA A 30 19.77 4.51 -9.49
N GLU A 31 19.24 3.79 -8.49
CA GLU A 31 17.83 3.86 -8.08
C GLU A 31 17.50 5.15 -7.29
N GLY A 32 18.51 5.88 -6.81
CA GLY A 32 18.37 7.18 -6.16
C GLY A 32 18.52 7.16 -4.64
N ALA A 33 19.16 6.16 -4.04
CA ALA A 33 19.51 6.19 -2.62
C ALA A 33 20.39 7.41 -2.28
N ASP A 34 20.15 8.03 -1.13
CA ASP A 34 20.96 9.13 -0.62
C ASP A 34 22.10 8.62 0.28
N LEU A 35 21.90 7.45 0.89
CA LEU A 35 22.88 6.73 1.70
C LEU A 35 22.65 5.21 1.64
N VAL A 36 23.64 4.44 2.08
CA VAL A 36 23.58 2.97 2.19
C VAL A 36 23.89 2.54 3.62
N GLU A 37 23.23 1.48 4.10
CA GLU A 37 23.66 0.78 5.32
C GLU A 37 24.47 -0.45 4.91
N LEU A 38 25.76 -0.44 5.21
CA LEU A 38 26.68 -1.56 5.00
C LEU A 38 26.55 -2.52 6.19
N CYS A 39 25.72 -3.56 6.05
CA CYS A 39 25.53 -4.58 7.07
C CYS A 39 26.71 -5.57 7.09
N VAL A 40 27.81 -5.19 7.72
CA VAL A 40 29.08 -5.93 7.69
C VAL A 40 28.95 -7.34 8.30
N ASP A 41 27.97 -7.57 9.18
CA ASP A 41 27.67 -8.90 9.75
C ASP A 41 27.17 -9.94 8.72
N SER A 42 26.79 -9.49 7.52
CA SER A 42 26.41 -10.36 6.40
C SER A 42 27.58 -10.71 5.47
N MET A 43 28.68 -9.96 5.52
CA MET A 43 29.86 -10.16 4.68
C MET A 43 30.81 -11.19 5.29
N SER A 44 31.28 -12.13 4.47
CA SER A 44 32.35 -13.05 4.86
C SER A 44 33.71 -12.38 4.60
N PHE A 45 34.56 -12.33 5.62
CA PHE A 45 35.94 -11.82 5.49
C PHE A 45 36.89 -12.54 6.43
N SER A 46 38.15 -12.65 6.02
CA SER A 46 39.22 -13.30 6.78
C SER A 46 40.04 -12.30 7.60
N HIS A 47 40.15 -11.08 7.10
CA HIS A 47 40.91 -10.01 7.72
C HIS A 47 40.12 -8.70 7.74
N ILE A 48 40.23 -7.95 8.84
CA ILE A 48 39.54 -6.67 9.04
C ILE A 48 39.93 -5.61 8.00
N SER A 49 41.07 -5.77 7.33
CA SER A 49 41.51 -4.89 6.24
C SER A 49 40.60 -4.96 5.02
N GLU A 50 39.87 -6.05 4.81
CA GLU A 50 38.84 -6.18 3.76
C GLU A 50 37.66 -5.25 4.05
N VAL A 51 37.22 -5.17 5.31
CA VAL A 51 36.20 -4.20 5.75
C VAL A 51 36.68 -2.76 5.53
N LYS A 52 37.96 -2.47 5.79
CA LYS A 52 38.54 -1.14 5.54
C LYS A 52 38.43 -0.77 4.06
N LYS A 53 38.80 -1.69 3.18
CA LYS A 53 38.72 -1.49 1.72
C LYS A 53 37.29 -1.24 1.28
N LEU A 54 36.33 -2.02 1.78
CA LEU A 54 34.91 -1.81 1.49
C LEU A 54 34.47 -0.38 1.84
N ILE A 55 34.74 0.09 3.06
CA ILE A 55 34.33 1.42 3.53
C ILE A 55 35.00 2.53 2.71
N GLN A 56 36.25 2.32 2.28
CA GLN A 56 36.99 3.26 1.43
C GLN A 56 36.49 3.29 -0.03
N ARG A 57 35.85 2.22 -0.51
CA ARG A 57 35.28 2.10 -1.86
C ARG A 57 33.83 2.60 -1.95
N ARG A 58 33.23 3.10 -0.86
CA ARG A 58 31.85 3.58 -0.85
C ARG A 58 31.63 4.70 -1.88
N THR A 59 30.53 4.63 -2.60
CA THR A 59 30.16 5.62 -3.63
C THR A 59 28.98 6.51 -3.25
N LEU A 60 28.45 6.27 -2.05
CA LEU A 60 27.45 7.03 -1.33
C LEU A 60 27.89 7.19 0.14
N PRO A 61 27.36 8.20 0.86
CA PRO A 61 27.38 8.23 2.32
C PRO A 61 26.91 6.90 2.91
N ALA A 62 27.51 6.47 4.02
CA ALA A 62 27.26 5.16 4.59
C ALA A 62 26.91 5.19 6.09
N ILE A 63 26.04 4.27 6.48
CA ILE A 63 25.95 3.73 7.83
C ILE A 63 26.75 2.43 7.83
N VAL A 64 27.77 2.31 8.67
CA VAL A 64 28.45 1.02 8.88
C VAL A 64 27.81 0.36 10.10
N SER A 65 27.18 -0.80 9.90
CA SER A 65 26.54 -1.57 10.96
C SER A 65 27.18 -2.97 11.10
N TYR A 66 27.24 -3.46 12.33
CA TYR A 66 27.64 -4.84 12.62
C TYR A 66 26.71 -5.40 13.69
N ARG A 67 25.68 -6.14 13.28
CA ARG A 67 24.67 -6.66 14.19
C ARG A 67 25.14 -7.94 14.87
N LEU A 68 24.98 -8.01 16.19
CA LEU A 68 25.26 -9.23 16.95
C LEU A 68 24.15 -10.25 16.65
N LYS A 69 24.48 -11.35 15.97
CA LYS A 69 23.54 -12.46 15.79
C LYS A 69 23.16 -13.00 17.18
N SER A 70 21.88 -12.94 17.54
CA SER A 70 21.37 -13.53 18.78
C SER A 70 21.40 -15.06 18.68
N SER A 71 22.56 -15.69 18.86
CA SER A 71 22.65 -17.15 18.92
C SER A 71 22.84 -17.63 20.35
N ARG A 72 22.02 -18.61 20.74
CA ARG A 72 22.09 -19.39 21.98
C ARG A 72 23.32 -20.31 22.03
N THR A 73 24.45 -19.91 21.45
CA THR A 73 25.67 -20.72 21.35
C THR A 73 26.87 -19.95 21.95
N SER A 74 27.71 -20.69 22.64
CA SER A 74 28.92 -20.27 23.35
C SER A 74 29.90 -19.52 22.44
N GLY A 75 29.81 -18.19 22.38
CA GLY A 75 30.73 -17.35 21.59
C GLY A 75 30.52 -15.83 21.73
N LYS A 76 29.85 -15.36 22.80
CA LYS A 76 29.47 -13.94 22.96
C LYS A 76 30.66 -12.96 22.98
N GLY A 77 31.83 -13.39 23.45
CA GLY A 77 33.01 -12.52 23.60
C GLY A 77 33.67 -12.13 22.29
N ASP A 78 33.92 -13.11 21.41
CA ASP A 78 34.65 -12.88 20.15
C ASP A 78 33.85 -12.03 19.16
N ASN A 79 32.53 -12.24 19.10
CA ASN A 79 31.64 -11.44 18.24
C ASN A 79 31.55 -9.98 18.69
N LYS A 80 31.58 -9.72 20.01
CA LYS A 80 31.58 -8.34 20.54
C LYS A 80 32.90 -7.63 20.26
N PHE A 81 34.03 -8.33 20.40
CA PHE A 81 35.34 -7.77 20.08
C PHE A 81 35.49 -7.46 18.58
N LEU A 82 35.03 -8.35 17.71
CA LEU A 82 35.02 -8.11 16.27
C LEU A 82 34.10 -6.93 15.88
N CYS A 83 32.90 -6.86 16.47
CA CYS A 83 31.99 -5.73 16.32
C CYS A 83 32.69 -4.41 16.65
N LEU A 84 33.28 -4.28 17.84
CA LEU A 84 34.00 -3.07 18.25
C LEU A 84 35.17 -2.73 17.31
N GLN A 85 35.91 -3.72 16.80
CA GLN A 85 36.97 -3.48 15.82
C GLN A 85 36.43 -2.91 14.50
N VAL A 86 35.34 -3.46 13.96
CA VAL A 86 34.69 -2.94 12.75
C VAL A 86 34.23 -1.50 12.96
N LEU A 87 33.57 -1.22 14.08
CA LEU A 87 33.04 0.12 14.37
C LEU A 87 34.17 1.15 14.56
N ARG A 88 35.26 0.80 15.27
CA ARG A 88 36.44 1.67 15.39
C ARG A 88 37.07 1.97 14.04
N LEU A 89 37.24 0.95 13.21
CA LEU A 89 37.78 1.10 11.87
C LEU A 89 36.92 2.05 11.01
N ALA A 90 35.60 1.96 11.15
CA ALA A 90 34.68 2.86 10.45
C ALA A 90 34.85 4.32 10.90
N LEU A 91 35.05 4.55 12.22
CA LEU A 91 35.37 5.87 12.77
C LEU A 91 36.72 6.40 12.27
N GLU A 92 37.75 5.55 12.21
CA GLU A 92 39.08 5.93 11.69
C GLU A 92 39.04 6.37 10.21
N VAL A 93 38.10 5.83 9.44
CA VAL A 93 37.89 6.15 8.02
C VAL A 93 36.91 7.33 7.83
N ASP A 94 36.46 7.95 8.94
CA ASP A 94 35.53 9.09 8.99
C ASP A 94 34.26 8.84 8.17
N VAL A 95 33.59 7.71 8.44
CA VAL A 95 32.29 7.41 7.84
C VAL A 95 31.19 8.30 8.42
N GLU A 96 30.10 8.52 7.70
CA GLU A 96 29.06 9.47 8.10
C GLU A 96 28.30 8.98 9.34
N PHE A 97 27.99 7.68 9.40
CA PHE A 97 27.33 7.07 10.53
C PHE A 97 27.93 5.70 10.89
N VAL A 98 27.98 5.43 12.19
CA VAL A 98 28.33 4.11 12.73
C VAL A 98 27.16 3.63 13.58
N GLU A 99 26.66 2.42 13.30
CA GLU A 99 25.56 1.82 14.04
C GLU A 99 26.06 0.76 15.02
N MET A 100 25.65 0.91 16.27
CA MET A 100 25.99 0.02 17.38
C MET A 100 24.73 -0.49 18.06
N ASP A 101 24.66 -1.80 18.32
CA ASP A 101 23.58 -2.40 19.11
C ASP A 101 23.58 -1.85 20.55
N TYR A 102 22.40 -1.61 21.11
CA TYR A 102 22.23 -1.11 22.48
C TYR A 102 22.90 -2.00 23.54
N GLU A 103 22.98 -3.33 23.35
CA GLU A 103 23.72 -4.23 24.24
C GLU A 103 25.22 -3.93 24.27
N VAL A 104 25.78 -3.42 23.17
CA VAL A 104 27.18 -3.00 23.08
C VAL A 104 27.35 -1.58 23.62
N ALA A 105 26.43 -0.67 23.27
CA ALA A 105 26.48 0.74 23.69
C ALA A 105 26.25 0.95 25.20
N SER A 106 25.52 0.05 25.85
CA SER A 106 25.28 0.10 27.30
C SER A 106 26.48 -0.34 28.14
N ASP A 107 27.50 -0.97 27.54
CA ASP A 107 28.78 -1.23 28.18
C ASP A 107 29.65 0.04 28.15
N ILE A 108 29.98 0.57 29.33
CA ILE A 108 30.76 1.81 29.52
C ILE A 108 32.03 1.82 28.66
N THR A 109 32.67 0.66 28.51
CA THR A 109 33.93 0.51 27.76
C THR A 109 33.70 0.70 26.27
N GLY A 110 32.64 0.09 25.72
CA GLY A 110 32.37 0.11 24.28
C GLY A 110 32.00 1.49 23.76
N MET A 111 31.16 2.22 24.50
CA MET A 111 30.74 3.57 24.10
C MET A 111 31.83 4.61 24.32
N ALA A 112 32.56 4.57 25.45
CA ALA A 112 33.63 5.52 25.72
C ALA A 112 34.76 5.45 24.66
N GLU A 113 35.10 4.25 24.19
CA GLU A 113 36.10 4.05 23.15
C GLU A 113 35.67 4.65 21.81
N CYS A 114 34.41 4.47 21.41
CA CYS A 114 33.88 5.05 20.17
C CYS A 114 33.72 6.58 20.25
N LEU A 115 33.33 7.11 21.41
CA LEU A 115 33.21 8.55 21.63
C LEU A 115 34.57 9.27 21.59
N TYR A 116 35.65 8.62 22.04
CA TYR A 116 37.00 9.22 22.01
C TYR A 116 37.62 9.24 20.61
N GLY A 117 37.31 8.24 19.77
CA GLY A 117 37.90 8.08 18.44
C GLY A 117 37.22 8.84 17.31
N ARG A 118 36.02 9.41 17.53
CA ARG A 118 35.23 10.05 16.47
C ARG A 118 35.67 11.50 16.21
N VAL A 119 35.74 11.87 14.93
CA VAL A 119 35.93 13.27 14.50
C VAL A 119 34.60 13.86 14.04
N ASN A 120 34.03 13.35 12.94
CA ASN A 120 32.75 13.85 12.40
C ASN A 120 31.64 12.79 12.40
N SER A 121 31.98 11.50 12.51
CA SER A 121 31.02 10.39 12.50
C SER A 121 29.97 10.52 13.60
N ARG A 122 28.70 10.30 13.24
CA ARG A 122 27.58 10.23 14.19
C ARG A 122 27.31 8.78 14.59
N ILE A 123 26.96 8.57 15.86
CA ILE A 123 26.67 7.24 16.40
C ILE A 123 25.16 7.02 16.41
N ILE A 124 24.75 5.96 15.71
CA ILE A 124 23.39 5.41 15.77
C ILE A 124 23.42 4.28 16.80
N VAL A 125 22.57 4.36 17.83
CA VAL A 125 22.35 3.22 18.73
C VAL A 125 21.06 2.53 18.30
N SER A 126 21.14 1.23 18.02
CA SER A 126 20.02 0.44 17.53
C SER A 126 19.55 -0.62 18.52
N SER A 127 18.26 -0.94 18.49
CA SER A 127 17.67 -2.00 19.31
C SER A 127 16.54 -2.71 18.58
N TYR A 128 16.49 -4.03 18.77
CA TYR A 128 15.44 -4.90 18.26
C TYR A 128 14.35 -5.09 19.31
N VAL A 129 13.13 -4.69 18.97
CA VAL A 129 11.95 -4.79 19.83
C VAL A 129 11.12 -5.99 19.40
N ASN A 130 11.30 -7.09 20.13
CA ASN A 130 10.60 -8.36 19.90
C ASN A 130 9.34 -8.47 20.76
N GLY A 131 8.38 -9.30 20.33
CA GLY A 131 7.26 -9.74 21.17
C GLY A 131 5.90 -9.11 20.91
N GLY A 132 5.70 -8.48 19.74
CA GLY A 132 4.42 -7.94 19.28
C GLY A 132 3.95 -6.68 20.02
N LYS A 133 3.14 -5.86 19.34
CA LYS A 133 2.52 -4.59 19.78
C LYS A 133 3.21 -3.86 20.95
N PRO A 134 4.27 -3.07 20.69
CA PRO A 134 4.96 -2.35 21.75
C PRO A 134 4.07 -1.25 22.35
N SER A 135 4.07 -1.07 23.67
CA SER A 135 3.36 0.06 24.29
C SER A 135 4.18 1.35 24.21
N THR A 136 3.50 2.49 24.18
CA THR A 136 4.13 3.82 24.21
C THR A 136 5.08 3.96 25.40
N GLU A 137 4.71 3.45 26.58
CA GLU A 137 5.55 3.48 27.79
C GLU A 137 6.84 2.66 27.63
N LYS A 138 6.75 1.45 27.07
CA LYS A 138 7.91 0.59 26.84
C LYS A 138 8.87 1.21 25.82
N LEU A 139 8.33 1.75 24.72
CA LEU A 139 9.14 2.44 23.71
C LEU A 139 9.78 3.69 24.29
N GLY A 140 9.03 4.52 25.03
CA GLY A 140 9.56 5.72 25.66
C GLY A 140 10.68 5.41 26.65
N HIS A 141 10.52 4.39 27.49
CA HIS A 141 11.57 3.94 28.41
C HIS A 141 12.81 3.44 27.65
N LEU A 142 12.63 2.60 26.64
CA LEU A 142 13.74 2.10 25.82
C LEU A 142 14.50 3.23 25.13
N ILE A 143 13.78 4.17 24.50
CA ILE A 143 14.36 5.35 23.87
C ILE A 143 15.17 6.14 24.90
N ALA A 144 14.63 6.42 26.08
CA ALA A 144 15.35 7.16 27.13
C ALA A 144 16.63 6.43 27.58
N CYS A 145 16.59 5.10 27.74
CA CYS A 145 17.77 4.30 28.04
C CYS A 145 18.82 4.39 26.92
N MET A 146 18.41 4.27 25.66
CA MET A 146 19.31 4.40 24.51
C MET A 146 19.90 5.81 24.42
N GLN A 147 19.13 6.86 24.70
CA GLN A 147 19.62 8.25 24.76
C GLN A 147 20.72 8.42 25.82
N SER A 148 20.56 7.77 26.98
CA SER A 148 21.52 7.87 28.10
C SER A 148 22.92 7.34 27.76
N THR A 149 23.06 6.55 26.69
CA THR A 149 24.36 6.08 26.19
C THR A 149 25.18 7.19 25.52
N GLY A 150 24.55 8.30 25.13
CA GLY A 150 25.19 9.37 24.34
C GLY A 150 25.01 9.22 22.82
N ALA A 151 24.02 8.45 22.38
CA ALA A 151 23.67 8.28 20.97
C ALA A 151 23.29 9.62 20.28
N ASP A 152 23.76 9.85 19.06
CA ASP A 152 23.35 11.02 18.25
C ASP A 152 22.03 10.78 17.50
N VAL A 153 21.70 9.50 17.28
CA VAL A 153 20.49 9.01 16.60
C VAL A 153 20.09 7.68 17.24
N ILE A 154 18.79 7.44 17.35
CA ILE A 154 18.24 6.16 17.83
C ILE A 154 17.60 5.43 16.67
N LYS A 155 17.83 4.12 16.59
CA LYS A 155 17.19 3.23 15.62
C LYS A 155 16.44 2.10 16.32
N LEU A 156 15.16 1.97 16.03
CA LEU A 156 14.35 0.86 16.51
C LEU A 156 13.95 -0.03 15.34
N VAL A 157 14.22 -1.32 15.45
CA VAL A 157 13.67 -2.34 14.54
C VAL A 157 12.61 -3.11 15.31
N ILE A 158 11.36 -3.08 14.82
CA ILE A 158 10.20 -3.54 15.56
C ILE A 158 9.48 -4.61 14.74
N ASP A 159 9.28 -5.79 15.32
CA ASP A 159 8.41 -6.80 14.73
C ASP A 159 6.95 -6.39 14.90
N VAL A 160 6.19 -6.37 13.80
CA VAL A 160 4.77 -6.04 13.82
C VAL A 160 3.92 -7.17 13.26
N ASP A 161 2.90 -7.56 14.04
CA ASP A 161 1.95 -8.60 13.65
C ASP A 161 0.73 -7.98 12.97
N TYR A 162 0.38 -6.76 13.36
CA TYR A 162 -0.77 -6.01 12.86
C TYR A 162 -0.37 -4.59 12.48
N ILE A 163 -1.04 -4.00 11.49
CA ILE A 163 -0.85 -2.58 11.16
C ILE A 163 -1.13 -1.66 12.35
N THR A 164 -1.98 -2.08 13.29
CA THR A 164 -2.31 -1.33 14.51
C THR A 164 -1.16 -1.23 15.51
N ASP A 165 -0.11 -2.05 15.34
CA ASP A 165 1.07 -2.05 16.22
C ASP A 165 1.95 -0.82 15.99
N LEU A 166 1.73 -0.10 14.88
CA LEU A 166 2.45 1.12 14.52
C LEU A 166 1.92 2.39 15.18
N ALA A 167 0.74 2.38 15.81
CA ALA A 167 0.21 3.60 16.43
C ALA A 167 1.12 4.15 17.55
N PRO A 168 1.64 3.32 18.48
CA PRO A 168 2.64 3.76 19.45
C PRO A 168 3.92 4.29 18.79
N VAL A 169 4.32 3.71 17.65
CA VAL A 169 5.49 4.16 16.88
C VAL A 169 5.30 5.58 16.35
N PHE A 170 4.17 5.88 15.72
CA PHE A 170 3.89 7.24 15.21
C PHE A 170 3.79 8.26 16.35
N GLN A 171 3.23 7.87 17.50
CA GLN A 171 3.21 8.71 18.69
C GLN A 171 4.64 9.03 19.17
N MET A 172 5.54 8.03 19.20
CA MET A 172 6.93 8.25 19.58
C MET A 172 7.68 9.11 18.59
N LEU A 173 7.53 8.88 17.29
CA LEU A 173 8.14 9.71 16.25
C LEU A 173 7.76 11.19 16.43
N THR A 174 6.48 11.46 16.70
CA THR A 174 5.95 12.84 16.83
C THR A 174 6.51 13.59 18.04
N HIS A 175 6.83 12.88 19.12
CA HIS A 175 7.23 13.50 20.40
C HIS A 175 8.71 13.33 20.74
N CYS A 176 9.45 12.50 19.99
CA CYS A 176 10.85 12.24 20.27
C CYS A 176 11.69 13.47 19.92
N GLN A 177 12.48 13.95 20.89
CA GLN A 177 13.36 15.11 20.73
C GLN A 177 14.73 14.73 20.15
N VAL A 178 15.08 13.45 20.20
CA VAL A 178 16.29 12.91 19.58
C VAL A 178 15.94 12.34 18.22
N PRO A 179 16.80 12.50 17.19
CA PRO A 179 16.59 11.88 15.89
C PRO A 179 16.27 10.39 16.02
N LEU A 180 15.09 9.99 15.52
CA LEU A 180 14.57 8.64 15.66
C LEU A 180 14.34 8.01 14.28
N ILE A 181 14.93 6.84 14.10
CA ILE A 181 14.74 5.94 12.96
C ILE A 181 13.88 4.79 13.48
N VAL A 182 12.81 4.44 12.76
CA VAL A 182 12.04 3.25 13.07
C VAL A 182 11.83 2.43 11.81
N ILE A 183 12.14 1.14 11.89
CA ILE A 183 11.84 0.15 10.87
C ILE A 183 10.86 -0.85 11.48
N ALA A 184 9.67 -0.93 10.92
CA ALA A 184 8.75 -2.00 11.26
C ALA A 184 8.93 -3.16 10.29
N ALA A 185 9.36 -4.31 10.80
CA ALA A 185 9.62 -5.50 10.01
C ALA A 185 8.31 -6.21 9.62
N GLY A 186 8.30 -6.81 8.43
CA GLY A 186 7.16 -7.58 7.93
C GLY A 186 6.20 -6.75 7.08
N SER A 187 5.32 -7.44 6.35
CA SER A 187 4.46 -6.84 5.31
C SER A 187 3.51 -5.74 5.80
N ARG A 188 3.23 -5.68 7.11
CA ARG A 188 2.39 -4.67 7.75
C ARG A 188 3.15 -3.42 8.20
N GLY A 189 4.48 -3.47 8.17
CA GLY A 189 5.36 -2.37 8.55
C GLY A 189 5.49 -1.26 7.52
N LEU A 190 4.99 -1.44 6.29
CA LEU A 190 5.22 -0.55 5.15
C LEU A 190 4.91 0.93 5.44
N ILE A 191 3.81 1.22 6.15
CA ILE A 191 3.44 2.61 6.43
C ILE A 191 4.38 3.29 7.46
N SER A 192 5.20 2.54 8.20
CA SER A 192 6.24 3.12 9.07
C SER A 192 7.25 3.93 8.26
N GLN A 193 7.62 3.45 7.06
CA GLN A 193 8.57 4.13 6.18
C GLN A 193 7.90 5.26 5.39
N LEU A 194 6.69 5.02 4.88
CA LEU A 194 5.99 6.00 4.05
C LEU A 194 5.45 7.19 4.85
N LEU A 195 5.05 6.98 6.11
CA LEU A 195 4.52 8.03 6.97
C LEU A 195 5.52 8.52 8.01
N GLY A 196 6.64 7.82 8.19
CA GLY A 196 7.73 8.19 9.10
C GLY A 196 8.12 9.67 8.98
N PRO A 197 8.41 10.20 7.78
CA PRO A 197 8.80 11.60 7.62
C PRO A 197 7.76 12.61 8.11
N LYS A 198 6.47 12.36 7.88
CA LYS A 198 5.38 13.21 8.38
C LYS A 198 5.40 13.29 9.91
N PHE A 199 5.68 12.17 10.56
CA PHE A 199 5.69 12.06 12.01
C PHE A 199 7.05 12.36 12.64
N GLY A 200 8.05 12.83 11.89
CA GLY A 200 9.37 13.22 12.45
C GLY A 200 10.46 12.15 12.37
N GLY A 201 10.27 11.11 11.58
CA GLY A 201 11.29 10.11 11.29
C GLY A 201 12.54 10.73 10.66
N PHE A 202 13.71 10.34 11.16
CA PHE A 202 14.99 10.92 10.77
C PHE A 202 15.43 10.53 9.35
N LEU A 203 15.14 9.29 8.94
CA LEU A 203 15.42 8.78 7.60
C LEU A 203 14.43 7.69 7.20
N VAL A 204 14.36 7.39 5.90
CA VAL A 204 13.48 6.38 5.34
C VAL A 204 14.33 5.24 4.79
N TYR A 205 13.96 4.00 5.10
CA TYR A 205 14.53 2.83 4.49
C TYR A 205 13.74 2.41 3.24
N GLY A 206 14.46 2.18 2.15
CA GLY A 206 13.95 1.57 0.93
C GLY A 206 14.73 0.31 0.57
N SER A 207 14.09 -0.63 -0.11
CA SER A 207 14.76 -1.80 -0.68
C SER A 207 15.11 -1.58 -2.15
N LEU A 208 16.13 -2.28 -2.64
CA LEU A 208 16.39 -2.35 -4.08
C LEU A 208 15.23 -3.05 -4.81
N GLU A 209 15.02 -2.72 -6.08
CA GLU A 209 13.97 -3.36 -6.88
C GLU A 209 14.20 -4.87 -7.03
N CYS A 210 15.45 -5.28 -7.21
CA CYS A 210 15.83 -6.69 -7.36
C CYS A 210 15.78 -7.48 -6.04
N LYS A 211 15.69 -6.81 -4.89
CA LYS A 211 15.75 -7.42 -3.56
C LYS A 211 14.70 -6.79 -2.64
N SER A 212 13.46 -7.26 -2.76
CA SER A 212 12.35 -6.82 -1.91
C SER A 212 12.55 -7.26 -0.46
N ILE A 213 12.33 -6.32 0.48
CA ILE A 213 12.40 -6.55 1.91
C ILE A 213 11.00 -6.30 2.51
N PRO A 214 10.35 -7.29 3.13
CA PRO A 214 9.02 -7.11 3.72
C PRO A 214 8.99 -5.95 4.72
N GLY A 215 8.10 -4.98 4.48
CA GLY A 215 7.94 -3.79 5.31
C GLY A 215 8.68 -2.56 4.78
N LEU A 216 9.55 -2.71 3.78
CA LEU A 216 10.19 -1.60 3.10
C LEU A 216 9.53 -1.34 1.72
N PRO A 217 9.30 -0.07 1.34
CA PRO A 217 9.02 0.29 -0.04
C PRO A 217 10.28 0.16 -0.89
N THR A 218 10.15 0.01 -2.22
CA THR A 218 11.33 0.10 -3.09
C THR A 218 11.82 1.54 -3.20
N ILE A 219 13.12 1.76 -3.42
CA ILE A 219 13.70 3.10 -3.61
C ILE A 219 13.02 3.82 -4.78
N LEU A 220 12.82 3.11 -5.89
CA LEU A 220 12.07 3.61 -7.04
C LEU A 220 10.65 4.07 -6.67
N SER A 221 9.93 3.31 -5.83
CA SER A 221 8.59 3.72 -5.39
C SER A 221 8.64 4.97 -4.50
N ILE A 222 9.64 5.10 -3.63
CA ILE A 222 9.85 6.31 -2.83
C ILE A 222 10.06 7.53 -3.74
N LYS A 223 10.95 7.43 -4.73
CA LYS A 223 11.35 8.57 -5.59
C LYS A 223 10.35 8.90 -6.70
N HIS A 224 9.56 7.93 -7.18
CA HIS A 224 8.67 8.16 -8.33
C HIS A 224 7.18 8.16 -7.98
N ILE A 225 6.74 7.34 -7.02
CA ILE A 225 5.32 7.20 -6.67
C ILE A 225 4.98 8.13 -5.51
N TYR A 226 5.63 7.91 -4.36
CA TYR A 226 5.29 8.60 -3.12
C TYR A 226 5.88 10.01 -3.07
N LYS A 227 7.11 10.20 -3.55
CA LYS A 227 7.85 11.46 -3.51
C LYS A 227 7.83 12.10 -2.13
N LEU A 228 8.39 11.37 -1.17
CA LEU A 228 8.30 11.69 0.25
C LEU A 228 8.89 13.08 0.57
N GLU A 229 9.78 13.63 -0.28
CA GLU A 229 10.30 14.99 -0.21
C GLU A 229 9.23 16.10 -0.21
N HIS A 230 8.00 15.78 -0.64
CA HIS A 230 6.86 16.71 -0.58
C HIS A 230 6.05 16.63 0.72
N LEU A 231 6.39 15.74 1.65
CA LEU A 231 5.70 15.60 2.92
C LEU A 231 6.12 16.67 3.92
N ASN A 232 5.16 17.08 4.75
CA ASN A 232 5.40 17.88 5.95
C ASN A 232 4.45 17.42 7.08
N ALA A 233 4.58 18.05 8.25
CA ALA A 233 3.78 17.72 9.42
C ALA A 233 2.26 17.87 9.18
N ASP A 234 1.84 18.75 8.28
CA ASP A 234 0.43 19.02 7.97
C ASP A 234 -0.17 18.10 6.90
N THR A 235 0.67 17.30 6.21
CA THR A 235 0.21 16.42 5.12
C THR A 235 -0.88 15.46 5.59
N LYS A 236 -2.01 15.40 4.88
CA LYS A 236 -3.11 14.49 5.21
C LYS A 236 -2.86 13.09 4.66
N VAL A 237 -3.12 12.07 5.48
CA VAL A 237 -2.93 10.66 5.14
C VAL A 237 -4.23 10.09 4.58
N PHE A 238 -4.10 9.48 3.41
CA PHE A 238 -5.10 8.69 2.74
C PHE A 238 -4.55 7.28 2.50
N GLY A 239 -5.42 6.31 2.24
CA GLY A 239 -4.91 5.00 1.86
C GLY A 239 -5.96 3.98 1.46
N LEU A 240 -5.48 2.86 0.91
CA LEU A 240 -6.31 1.70 0.63
C LEU A 240 -6.27 0.73 1.80
N ILE A 241 -7.40 0.53 2.46
CA ILE A 241 -7.66 -0.54 3.42
C ILE A 241 -8.00 -1.81 2.64
N SER A 242 -7.14 -2.83 2.67
CA SER A 242 -7.36 -4.09 1.95
C SER A 242 -6.55 -5.25 2.55
N ASN A 243 -6.97 -6.48 2.29
CA ASN A 243 -6.16 -7.68 2.52
C ASN A 243 -6.45 -8.74 1.44
N PRO A 244 -5.52 -8.97 0.48
CA PRO A 244 -4.19 -8.34 0.35
C PRO A 244 -4.25 -6.89 -0.16
N VAL A 245 -3.13 -6.15 -0.05
CA VAL A 245 -3.02 -4.74 -0.51
C VAL A 245 -1.93 -4.49 -1.56
N GLY A 246 -0.99 -5.42 -1.74
CA GLY A 246 0.23 -5.22 -2.56
C GLY A 246 -0.02 -4.88 -4.04
N HIS A 247 -1.16 -5.28 -4.61
CA HIS A 247 -1.52 -5.02 -6.01
C HIS A 247 -2.23 -3.67 -6.25
N SER A 248 -2.28 -2.81 -5.23
CA SER A 248 -2.99 -1.53 -5.33
C SER A 248 -2.27 -0.56 -6.27
N LYS A 249 -2.96 -0.14 -7.33
CA LYS A 249 -2.54 0.98 -8.18
C LYS A 249 -2.98 2.35 -7.63
N GLY A 250 -3.65 2.38 -6.47
CA GLY A 250 -4.14 3.62 -5.84
C GLY A 250 -3.06 4.67 -5.58
N PRO A 251 -1.88 4.30 -5.04
CA PRO A 251 -0.77 5.24 -4.82
C PRO A 251 -0.24 5.89 -6.12
N ILE A 252 -0.24 5.17 -7.24
CA ILE A 252 0.20 5.65 -8.55
C ILE A 252 -0.79 6.70 -9.10
N LEU A 253 -2.04 6.64 -8.66
CA LEU A 253 -3.10 7.53 -9.11
C LEU A 253 -3.27 8.75 -8.21
N HIS A 254 -3.47 8.54 -6.91
CA HIS A 254 -3.81 9.62 -5.97
C HIS A 254 -2.61 10.51 -5.64
N ASN A 255 -1.40 9.97 -5.46
CA ASN A 255 -0.24 10.80 -5.09
C ASN A 255 0.13 11.82 -6.17
N PRO A 256 0.26 11.46 -7.47
CA PRO A 256 0.47 12.46 -8.50
C PRO A 256 -0.71 13.43 -8.64
N ALA A 257 -1.96 12.99 -8.47
CA ALA A 257 -3.13 13.86 -8.55
C ALA A 257 -3.17 14.89 -7.42
N PHE A 258 -2.82 14.51 -6.19
CA PHE A 258 -2.66 15.44 -5.07
C PHE A 258 -1.62 16.49 -5.38
N ARG A 259 -0.43 16.09 -5.87
CA ARG A 259 0.62 17.02 -6.27
C ARG A 259 0.19 17.94 -7.43
N HIS A 260 -0.47 17.39 -8.44
CA HIS A 260 -0.94 18.14 -9.62
C HIS A 260 -1.95 19.24 -9.25
N THR A 261 -2.74 19.01 -8.20
CA THR A 261 -3.75 19.97 -7.71
C THR A 261 -3.25 20.84 -6.55
N GLY A 262 -2.01 20.65 -6.09
CA GLY A 262 -1.47 21.33 -4.92
C GLY A 262 -2.10 20.90 -3.59
N TYR A 263 -2.80 19.76 -3.55
CA TYR A 263 -3.40 19.23 -2.34
C TYR A 263 -2.32 18.55 -1.47
N ASN A 264 -2.17 18.99 -0.22
CA ASN A 264 -1.18 18.44 0.72
C ASN A 264 -1.64 17.10 1.31
N GLY A 265 -1.56 16.03 0.50
CA GLY A 265 -1.97 14.68 0.87
C GLY A 265 -1.00 13.61 0.39
N ILE A 266 -0.97 12.48 1.10
CA ILE A 266 -0.31 11.24 0.70
C ILE A 266 -1.29 10.08 0.73
N TYR A 267 -1.21 9.19 -0.25
CA TYR A 267 -2.00 7.98 -0.37
C TYR A 267 -1.09 6.75 -0.24
N VAL A 268 -1.33 5.91 0.77
CA VAL A 268 -0.51 4.72 1.07
C VAL A 268 -1.32 3.42 1.07
N PRO A 269 -0.70 2.27 0.75
CA PRO A 269 -1.33 0.96 0.97
C PRO A 269 -1.39 0.63 2.48
N MET A 270 -2.54 0.16 2.95
CA MET A 270 -2.75 -0.25 4.33
C MET A 270 -3.24 -1.71 4.37
N LEU A 271 -2.34 -2.62 4.76
CA LEU A 271 -2.66 -4.03 4.94
C LEU A 271 -3.41 -4.20 6.27
N VAL A 272 -4.74 -4.30 6.18
CA VAL A 272 -5.62 -4.29 7.36
C VAL A 272 -6.27 -5.66 7.53
N ASP A 273 -6.11 -6.26 8.71
CA ASP A 273 -6.73 -7.55 9.05
C ASP A 273 -8.16 -7.37 9.58
N ASP A 274 -8.32 -6.46 10.55
CA ASP A 274 -9.62 -6.07 11.12
C ASP A 274 -9.83 -4.56 10.96
N ILE A 275 -10.88 -4.19 10.23
CA ILE A 275 -11.19 -2.79 9.93
C ILE A 275 -11.70 -2.02 11.16
N LYS A 276 -12.37 -2.70 12.10
CA LYS A 276 -12.89 -2.05 13.31
C LYS A 276 -11.74 -1.68 14.22
N ASP A 277 -10.81 -2.59 14.46
CA ASP A 277 -9.61 -2.35 15.26
C ASP A 277 -8.73 -1.28 14.62
N PHE A 278 -8.64 -1.25 13.28
CA PHE A 278 -7.96 -0.19 12.54
C PHE A 278 -8.55 1.20 12.85
N PHE A 279 -9.87 1.38 12.77
CA PHE A 279 -10.50 2.67 13.05
C PHE A 279 -10.50 3.06 14.53
N GLN A 280 -10.50 2.09 15.43
CA GLN A 280 -10.31 2.34 16.86
C GLN A 280 -8.88 2.77 17.20
N THR A 281 -7.90 2.34 16.40
CA THR A 281 -6.49 2.67 16.58
C THR A 281 -6.12 4.01 15.94
N TYR A 282 -6.51 4.24 14.69
CA TYR A 282 -6.14 5.41 13.90
C TYR A 282 -7.22 6.49 13.92
N THR A 283 -7.45 7.08 15.09
CA THR A 283 -8.50 8.08 15.34
C THR A 283 -8.09 9.53 15.02
N GLY A 284 -6.79 9.78 14.87
CA GLY A 284 -6.24 11.12 14.65
C GLY A 284 -6.68 11.79 13.34
N THR A 285 -6.74 13.12 13.35
CA THR A 285 -7.15 13.96 12.21
C THR A 285 -6.15 13.98 11.05
N ASP A 286 -4.99 13.34 11.21
CA ASP A 286 -4.04 13.11 10.13
C ASP A 286 -4.58 12.11 9.11
N PHE A 287 -5.31 11.09 9.57
CA PHE A 287 -5.92 10.09 8.69
C PHE A 287 -7.28 10.58 8.21
N ALA A 288 -7.28 11.21 7.03
CA ALA A 288 -8.38 12.01 6.52
C ALA A 288 -9.36 11.23 5.64
N GLY A 289 -8.92 10.16 4.98
CA GLY A 289 -9.81 9.38 4.12
C GLY A 289 -9.23 8.04 3.67
N PHE A 290 -10.10 7.12 3.30
CA PHE A 290 -9.73 5.74 3.01
C PHE A 290 -10.54 5.20 1.85
N SER A 291 -9.86 4.59 0.89
CA SER A 291 -10.52 3.66 -0.02
C SER A 291 -10.58 2.29 0.65
N VAL A 292 -11.65 1.54 0.42
CA VAL A 292 -11.90 0.24 1.05
C VAL A 292 -12.00 -0.84 -0.03
N GLY A 293 -11.04 -1.77 0.02
CA GLY A 293 -10.90 -2.92 -0.85
C GLY A 293 -11.51 -4.20 -0.28
N ILE A 294 -11.19 -5.33 -0.91
CA ILE A 294 -11.59 -6.67 -0.45
C ILE A 294 -10.79 -7.03 0.82
N PRO A 295 -11.41 -7.68 1.83
CA PRO A 295 -12.81 -8.08 1.96
C PRO A 295 -13.68 -7.06 2.73
N HIS A 296 -13.18 -5.84 2.93
CA HIS A 296 -13.64 -4.95 3.99
C HIS A 296 -14.89 -4.10 3.68
N LYS A 297 -15.32 -4.03 2.41
CA LYS A 297 -16.40 -3.12 1.97
C LYS A 297 -17.72 -3.26 2.74
N GLU A 298 -18.11 -4.49 3.10
CA GLU A 298 -19.36 -4.74 3.84
C GLU A 298 -19.20 -4.42 5.34
N ALA A 299 -18.04 -4.74 5.92
CA ALA A 299 -17.73 -4.43 7.31
C ALA A 299 -17.62 -2.92 7.55
N ALA A 300 -17.08 -2.18 6.58
CA ALA A 300 -16.94 -0.73 6.60
C ALA A 300 -18.27 0.01 6.85
N VAL A 301 -19.40 -0.53 6.41
CA VAL A 301 -20.74 0.06 6.67
C VAL A 301 -20.99 0.21 8.18
N ARG A 302 -20.58 -0.78 8.97
CA ARG A 302 -20.78 -0.80 10.43
C ARG A 302 -19.74 0.02 11.19
N CYS A 303 -18.65 0.40 10.53
CA CYS A 303 -17.58 1.21 11.12
C CYS A 303 -17.75 2.72 10.88
N CYS A 304 -18.67 3.12 10.00
CA CYS A 304 -18.96 4.52 9.74
C CYS A 304 -20.00 5.05 10.73
N ASP A 305 -19.80 6.27 11.22
CA ASP A 305 -20.79 6.98 12.04
C ASP A 305 -22.01 7.41 11.21
N GLU A 306 -21.76 7.78 9.94
CA GLU A 306 -22.77 8.18 8.97
C GLU A 306 -22.50 7.44 7.65
N VAL A 307 -23.55 6.99 6.97
CA VAL A 307 -23.43 6.30 5.68
C VAL A 307 -24.33 6.99 4.68
N HIS A 308 -23.75 7.43 3.56
CA HIS A 308 -24.46 8.06 2.46
C HIS A 308 -25.63 7.17 2.00
N PRO A 309 -26.83 7.72 1.68
CA PRO A 309 -28.02 6.91 1.36
C PRO A 309 -27.77 5.82 0.30
N LEU A 310 -27.01 6.14 -0.75
CA LEU A 310 -26.62 5.17 -1.78
C LEU A 310 -25.74 4.04 -1.22
N ALA A 311 -24.74 4.34 -0.40
CA ALA A 311 -23.88 3.32 0.18
C ALA A 311 -24.65 2.44 1.20
N LYS A 312 -25.61 3.04 1.92
CA LYS A 312 -26.48 2.35 2.87
C LYS A 312 -27.43 1.40 2.16
N SER A 313 -28.05 1.81 1.05
CA SER A 313 -28.92 0.94 0.25
C SER A 313 -28.12 -0.22 -0.35
N ILE A 314 -26.95 0.07 -0.93
CA ILE A 314 -26.04 -0.96 -1.44
C ILE A 314 -25.62 -1.91 -0.31
N GLY A 315 -25.41 -1.43 0.92
CA GLY A 315 -24.86 -2.21 2.02
C GLY A 315 -23.37 -2.48 1.86
N ALA A 316 -22.66 -1.59 1.17
CA ALA A 316 -21.20 -1.64 1.02
C ALA A 316 -20.61 -0.24 0.89
N VAL A 317 -19.51 0.01 1.58
CA VAL A 317 -18.74 1.26 1.56
C VAL A 317 -17.37 0.99 0.94
N ASN A 318 -17.03 1.70 -0.14
CA ASN A 318 -15.69 1.64 -0.75
C ASN A 318 -14.85 2.89 -0.46
N THR A 319 -15.44 3.91 0.16
CA THR A 319 -14.81 5.22 0.36
C THR A 319 -15.26 5.77 1.70
N ILE A 320 -14.33 6.10 2.58
CA ILE A 320 -14.58 6.70 3.88
C ILE A 320 -13.88 8.04 3.95
N VAL A 321 -14.60 9.07 4.38
CA VAL A 321 -14.03 10.41 4.65
C VAL A 321 -14.16 10.68 6.14
N ARG A 322 -13.05 11.03 6.80
CA ARG A 322 -13.08 11.55 8.16
C ARG A 322 -13.42 13.04 8.09
N ARG A 323 -14.61 13.41 8.53
CA ARG A 323 -15.08 14.79 8.45
C ARG A 323 -14.25 15.69 9.37
N PRO A 324 -13.63 16.77 8.87
CA PRO A 324 -12.72 17.59 9.68
C PRO A 324 -13.35 18.27 10.90
N ILE A 325 -14.65 18.58 10.87
CA ILE A 325 -15.31 19.38 11.90
C ILE A 325 -15.56 18.61 13.21
N ASP A 326 -15.85 17.32 13.13
CA ASP A 326 -16.26 16.49 14.26
C ASP A 326 -15.57 15.12 14.30
N GLY A 327 -14.70 14.84 13.33
CA GLY A 327 -13.92 13.60 13.26
C GLY A 327 -14.72 12.36 12.86
N LYS A 328 -16.01 12.51 12.52
CA LYS A 328 -16.88 11.37 12.16
C LYS A 328 -16.44 10.72 10.85
N LEU A 329 -16.57 9.41 10.79
CA LEU A 329 -16.33 8.61 9.60
C LEU A 329 -17.62 8.56 8.76
N ILE A 330 -17.57 9.13 7.56
CA ILE A 330 -18.68 9.10 6.60
C ILE A 330 -18.38 8.11 5.49
N GLY A 331 -19.25 7.11 5.33
CA GLY A 331 -19.14 6.06 4.31
C GLY A 331 -19.87 6.39 3.01
N TYR A 332 -19.18 6.24 1.89
CA TYR A 332 -19.68 6.43 0.53
C TYR A 332 -19.41 5.20 -0.35
N ASN A 333 -20.08 5.15 -1.50
CA ASN A 333 -19.87 4.14 -2.52
C ASN A 333 -19.69 4.83 -3.88
N THR A 334 -18.47 4.80 -4.43
CA THR A 334 -18.14 5.31 -5.77
C THR A 334 -18.09 4.20 -6.82
N ASP A 335 -18.08 2.93 -6.40
CA ASP A 335 -18.07 1.76 -7.31
C ASP A 335 -19.34 1.71 -8.19
N CYS A 336 -20.51 2.02 -7.60
CA CYS A 336 -21.81 1.92 -8.26
C CYS A 336 -21.89 2.79 -9.52
N GLU A 337 -21.80 4.11 -9.37
CA GLU A 337 -21.87 5.04 -10.49
C GLU A 337 -20.71 4.83 -11.48
N ALA A 338 -19.51 4.51 -11.00
CA ALA A 338 -18.35 4.23 -11.84
C ALA A 338 -18.58 3.05 -12.79
N SER A 339 -19.06 1.92 -12.27
CA SER A 339 -19.32 0.72 -13.07
C SER A 339 -20.48 0.90 -14.04
N ILE A 340 -21.59 1.51 -13.59
CA ILE A 340 -22.78 1.66 -14.42
C ILE A 340 -22.53 2.63 -15.56
N THR A 341 -21.93 3.80 -15.28
CA THR A 341 -21.64 4.76 -16.33
C THR A 341 -20.62 4.23 -17.34
N ALA A 342 -19.64 3.42 -16.93
CA ALA A 342 -18.71 2.76 -17.86
C ALA A 342 -19.43 1.83 -18.84
N ILE A 343 -20.40 1.06 -18.34
CA ILE A 343 -21.24 0.17 -19.16
C ILE A 343 -22.17 0.99 -20.06
N GLU A 344 -22.81 2.04 -19.53
CA GLU A 344 -23.73 2.87 -20.31
C GLU A 344 -23.03 3.59 -21.46
N ASP A 345 -21.83 4.12 -21.24
CA ASP A 345 -21.07 4.84 -22.27
C ASP A 345 -20.68 3.89 -23.41
N ALA A 346 -20.19 2.69 -23.10
CA ALA A 346 -19.87 1.69 -24.11
C ALA A 346 -21.11 1.27 -24.95
N LEU A 347 -22.30 1.22 -24.34
CA LEU A 347 -23.55 0.96 -25.06
C LEU A 347 -24.01 2.14 -25.90
N ARG A 348 -23.80 3.39 -25.43
CA ARG A 348 -24.12 4.60 -26.19
C ARG A 348 -23.24 4.69 -27.44
N ASP A 349 -21.94 4.45 -27.31
CA ASP A 349 -21.01 4.44 -28.45
C ASP A 349 -21.42 3.41 -29.50
N ARG A 350 -21.89 2.23 -29.07
CA ARG A 350 -22.48 1.21 -29.96
C ARG A 350 -23.78 1.69 -30.62
N ARG A 351 -24.62 2.48 -29.96
CA ARG A 351 -25.90 3.00 -30.50
C ARG A 351 -25.75 4.20 -31.41
N PHE A 352 -24.76 5.07 -31.19
CA PHE A 352 -24.47 6.18 -32.11
C PHE A 352 -24.11 5.68 -33.51
N LEU A 353 -23.52 4.49 -33.62
CA LEU A 353 -23.32 3.79 -34.89
C LEU A 353 -24.63 3.34 -35.57
N ASN A 354 -25.73 3.23 -34.81
CA ASN A 354 -27.04 2.73 -35.27
C ASN A 354 -28.14 3.81 -35.33
N GLY A 355 -27.84 5.08 -35.01
CA GLY A 355 -28.72 6.23 -35.29
C GLY A 355 -29.87 6.51 -34.31
N GLU A 356 -29.95 5.86 -33.15
CA GLU A 356 -31.05 6.04 -32.18
C GLU A 356 -30.62 6.81 -30.92
N ALA A 357 -31.04 8.08 -30.78
CA ALA A 357 -30.92 8.83 -29.54
C ALA A 357 -32.18 8.64 -28.67
N SER A 358 -32.02 8.10 -27.47
CA SER A 358 -33.09 8.01 -26.45
C SER A 358 -32.61 8.62 -25.14
N ASN A 359 -33.51 9.33 -24.43
CA ASN A 359 -33.26 9.90 -23.10
C ASN A 359 -33.31 8.84 -21.98
N THR A 360 -33.63 7.59 -22.28
CA THR A 360 -33.65 6.48 -21.30
C THR A 360 -32.28 5.82 -21.18
N SER A 361 -31.92 5.33 -19.98
CA SER A 361 -30.68 4.56 -19.78
C SER A 361 -30.57 3.40 -20.80
N PRO A 362 -29.40 3.17 -21.41
CA PRO A 362 -29.23 2.12 -22.41
C PRO A 362 -29.34 0.70 -21.81
N ILE A 363 -29.31 0.56 -20.48
CA ILE A 363 -29.48 -0.71 -19.78
C ILE A 363 -30.91 -0.98 -19.29
N ALA A 364 -31.82 -0.01 -19.44
CA ALA A 364 -33.22 -0.18 -19.05
C ALA A 364 -33.89 -1.34 -19.82
N GLY A 365 -34.61 -2.21 -19.11
CA GLY A 365 -35.31 -3.38 -19.66
C GLY A 365 -34.43 -4.58 -20.03
N LYS A 366 -33.10 -4.39 -20.19
CA LYS A 366 -32.15 -5.46 -20.49
C LYS A 366 -31.96 -6.40 -19.31
N THR A 367 -31.71 -7.68 -19.58
CA THR A 367 -31.21 -8.62 -18.56
C THR A 367 -29.74 -8.32 -18.25
N PHE A 368 -29.47 -8.05 -16.98
CA PHE A 368 -28.17 -7.69 -16.44
C PHE A 368 -27.71 -8.80 -15.49
N VAL A 369 -26.76 -9.61 -15.96
CA VAL A 369 -26.23 -10.77 -15.24
C VAL A 369 -25.01 -10.34 -14.43
N VAL A 370 -25.10 -10.47 -13.11
CA VAL A 370 -24.01 -10.17 -12.17
C VAL A 370 -23.38 -11.47 -11.70
N VAL A 371 -22.07 -11.61 -11.88
CA VAL A 371 -21.29 -12.72 -11.33
C VAL A 371 -20.52 -12.24 -10.10
N GLY A 372 -20.90 -12.72 -8.93
CA GLY A 372 -20.33 -12.34 -7.64
C GLY A 372 -21.28 -11.47 -6.80
N ALA A 373 -21.42 -11.83 -5.52
CA ALA A 373 -22.29 -11.14 -4.56
C ALA A 373 -21.50 -10.49 -3.40
N GLY A 374 -20.27 -10.04 -3.68
CA GLY A 374 -19.45 -9.20 -2.78
C GLY A 374 -19.72 -7.71 -2.97
N GLY A 375 -18.98 -6.84 -2.29
CA GLY A 375 -19.23 -5.39 -2.32
C GLY A 375 -19.34 -4.75 -3.73
N ALA A 376 -18.49 -5.16 -4.68
CA ALA A 376 -18.58 -4.71 -6.08
C ALA A 376 -19.84 -5.24 -6.79
N GLY A 377 -20.18 -6.51 -6.59
CA GLY A 377 -21.39 -7.12 -7.12
C GLY A 377 -22.66 -6.48 -6.58
N ARG A 378 -22.66 -6.10 -5.29
CA ARG A 378 -23.74 -5.30 -4.70
C ARG A 378 -23.86 -3.95 -5.40
N ALA A 379 -22.76 -3.22 -5.58
CA ALA A 379 -22.77 -1.92 -6.25
C ALA A 379 -23.32 -2.01 -7.70
N LEU A 380 -22.88 -3.00 -8.49
CA LEU A 380 -23.39 -3.27 -9.83
C LEU A 380 -24.88 -3.62 -9.84
N ALA A 381 -25.33 -4.53 -8.97
CA ALA A 381 -26.72 -4.96 -8.92
C ALA A 381 -27.68 -3.80 -8.57
N PHE A 382 -27.34 -3.01 -7.55
CA PHE A 382 -28.13 -1.84 -7.15
C PHE A 382 -28.11 -0.76 -8.23
N GLY A 383 -26.94 -0.50 -8.81
CA GLY A 383 -26.79 0.43 -9.92
C GLY A 383 -27.64 0.04 -11.12
N ALA A 384 -27.54 -1.20 -11.58
CA ALA A 384 -28.29 -1.71 -12.73
C ALA A 384 -29.80 -1.66 -12.47
N LYS A 385 -30.25 -2.07 -11.28
CA LYS A 385 -31.66 -2.01 -10.89
C LYS A 385 -32.20 -0.58 -10.90
N SER A 386 -31.42 0.38 -10.38
CA SER A 386 -31.82 1.80 -10.36
C SER A 386 -31.99 2.41 -11.76
N ARG A 387 -31.34 1.82 -12.77
CA ARG A 387 -31.47 2.20 -14.18
C ARG A 387 -32.54 1.40 -14.94
N GLY A 388 -33.29 0.55 -14.24
CA GLY A 388 -34.40 -0.21 -14.82
C GLY A 388 -34.02 -1.53 -15.48
N ALA A 389 -32.82 -2.06 -15.23
CA ALA A 389 -32.43 -3.39 -15.72
C ALA A 389 -33.11 -4.52 -14.93
N ARG A 390 -33.27 -5.69 -15.58
CA ARG A 390 -33.68 -6.94 -14.92
C ARG A 390 -32.42 -7.66 -14.42
N VAL A 391 -32.21 -7.66 -13.11
CA VAL A 391 -30.96 -8.16 -12.51
C VAL A 391 -31.06 -9.65 -12.19
N VAL A 392 -30.08 -10.42 -12.66
CA VAL A 392 -29.92 -11.85 -12.33
C VAL A 392 -28.54 -12.08 -11.73
N ILE A 393 -28.46 -12.79 -10.62
CA ILE A 393 -27.25 -12.88 -9.80
C ILE A 393 -26.79 -14.32 -9.67
N PHE A 394 -25.52 -14.54 -9.97
CA PHE A 394 -24.83 -15.80 -9.80
C PHE A 394 -23.68 -15.63 -8.82
N ASN A 395 -23.56 -16.53 -7.84
CA ASN A 395 -22.45 -16.53 -6.90
C ASN A 395 -22.19 -17.95 -6.40
N ARG A 396 -20.91 -18.31 -6.19
CA ARG A 396 -20.51 -19.63 -5.66
C ARG A 396 -21.24 -20.00 -4.37
N ASN A 397 -21.47 -19.03 -3.49
CA ASN A 397 -22.37 -19.18 -2.36
C ASN A 397 -23.76 -18.67 -2.77
N TYR A 398 -24.70 -19.60 -2.99
CA TYR A 398 -26.05 -19.29 -3.45
C TYR A 398 -26.83 -18.39 -2.49
N GLU A 399 -26.70 -18.59 -1.17
CA GLU A 399 -27.39 -17.75 -0.17
C GLU A 399 -26.97 -16.29 -0.27
N ARG A 400 -25.70 -16.01 -0.61
CA ARG A 400 -25.25 -14.64 -0.89
C ARG A 400 -25.87 -14.06 -2.16
N ALA A 401 -26.04 -14.86 -3.22
CA ALA A 401 -26.72 -14.42 -4.43
C ALA A 401 -28.18 -14.09 -4.13
N LYS A 402 -28.88 -14.99 -3.43
CA LYS A 402 -30.28 -14.84 -3.03
C LYS A 402 -30.50 -13.58 -2.19
N ALA A 403 -29.69 -13.39 -1.14
CA ALA A 403 -29.79 -12.20 -0.29
C ALA A 403 -29.57 -10.89 -1.06
N LEU A 404 -28.70 -10.88 -2.07
CA LEU A 404 -28.53 -9.70 -2.92
C LEU A 404 -29.70 -9.53 -3.91
N ALA A 405 -30.18 -10.61 -4.51
CA ALA A 405 -31.31 -10.57 -5.44
C ALA A 405 -32.58 -10.05 -4.74
N ASP A 406 -32.88 -10.52 -3.54
CA ASP A 406 -33.98 -10.03 -2.72
C ASP A 406 -33.86 -8.52 -2.45
N ALA A 407 -32.64 -8.06 -2.12
CA ALA A 407 -32.36 -6.66 -1.82
C ALA A 407 -32.54 -5.71 -3.02
N VAL A 408 -32.43 -6.21 -4.26
CA VAL A 408 -32.64 -5.43 -5.49
C VAL A 408 -33.91 -5.83 -6.24
N SER A 409 -34.75 -6.69 -5.67
CA SER A 409 -35.90 -7.30 -6.36
C SER A 409 -35.51 -7.85 -7.73
N GLY A 410 -34.43 -8.64 -7.75
CA GLY A 410 -33.92 -9.38 -8.90
C GLY A 410 -34.12 -10.89 -8.71
N GLU A 411 -33.39 -11.68 -9.49
CA GLU A 411 -33.42 -13.14 -9.45
C GLU A 411 -32.04 -13.70 -9.06
N ALA A 412 -32.02 -14.77 -8.27
CA ALA A 412 -30.79 -15.51 -7.97
C ALA A 412 -30.90 -16.94 -8.49
N LEU A 413 -29.88 -17.38 -9.21
CA LEU A 413 -29.78 -18.72 -9.77
C LEU A 413 -28.52 -19.43 -9.25
N PRO A 414 -28.53 -20.77 -9.16
CA PRO A 414 -27.34 -21.55 -8.82
C PRO A 414 -26.19 -21.23 -9.78
N TYR A 415 -24.96 -21.16 -9.26
CA TYR A 415 -23.78 -20.78 -10.05
C TYR A 415 -23.57 -21.72 -11.25
N GLU A 416 -23.90 -23.00 -11.09
CA GLU A 416 -23.77 -24.05 -12.10
C GLU A 416 -24.70 -23.82 -13.30
N CYS A 417 -25.76 -23.03 -13.14
CA CYS A 417 -26.67 -22.67 -14.22
C CYS A 417 -26.13 -21.56 -15.12
N LEU A 418 -25.12 -20.80 -14.69
CA LEU A 418 -24.58 -19.64 -15.40
C LEU A 418 -24.14 -20.00 -16.83
N GLU A 419 -23.50 -21.14 -16.99
CA GLU A 419 -22.98 -21.65 -18.28
C GLU A 419 -24.07 -21.84 -19.34
N ARG A 420 -25.31 -22.15 -18.92
CA ARG A 420 -26.45 -22.42 -19.82
C ARG A 420 -27.46 -21.28 -19.84
N PHE A 421 -27.23 -20.22 -19.06
CA PHE A 421 -28.18 -19.14 -18.89
C PHE A 421 -28.22 -18.24 -20.13
N SER A 422 -29.28 -18.40 -20.93
CA SER A 422 -29.48 -17.65 -22.19
C SER A 422 -30.98 -17.43 -22.49
N PRO A 423 -31.76 -16.84 -21.56
CA PRO A 423 -33.19 -16.64 -21.78
C PRO A 423 -33.51 -15.68 -22.94
N GLU A 424 -32.55 -14.82 -23.31
CA GLU A 424 -32.65 -13.88 -24.42
C GLU A 424 -31.26 -13.54 -24.98
N LYS A 425 -31.23 -12.80 -26.09
CA LYS A 425 -30.00 -12.29 -26.71
C LYS A 425 -29.70 -10.86 -26.26
N ASP A 426 -28.47 -10.41 -26.48
CA ASP A 426 -28.01 -9.04 -26.22
C ASP A 426 -28.13 -8.63 -24.74
N MET A 427 -27.96 -9.61 -23.85
CA MET A 427 -27.84 -9.43 -22.39
C MET A 427 -26.53 -8.73 -22.03
N ILE A 428 -26.40 -8.27 -20.78
CA ILE A 428 -25.18 -7.69 -20.23
C ILE A 428 -24.61 -8.66 -19.19
N LEU A 429 -23.35 -9.07 -19.34
CA LEU A 429 -22.62 -9.81 -18.30
C LEU A 429 -21.70 -8.85 -17.55
N ALA A 430 -21.75 -8.86 -16.23
CA ALA A 430 -20.86 -8.08 -15.37
C ALA A 430 -20.19 -9.00 -14.35
N ASN A 431 -18.90 -9.31 -14.57
CA ASN A 431 -18.08 -10.02 -13.59
C ASN A 431 -17.67 -9.06 -12.47
N ALA A 432 -18.08 -9.37 -11.25
CA ALA A 432 -17.75 -8.65 -10.02
C ALA A 432 -17.02 -9.56 -9.01
N SER A 433 -16.55 -10.71 -9.46
CA SER A 433 -15.76 -11.67 -8.69
C SER A 433 -14.26 -11.43 -8.89
N ALA A 434 -13.42 -12.20 -8.20
CA ALA A 434 -11.97 -12.19 -8.38
C ALA A 434 -11.47 -13.18 -9.46
N ILE A 435 -12.39 -13.86 -10.18
CA ILE A 435 -12.02 -14.81 -11.24
C ILE A 435 -11.38 -14.04 -12.39
N GLY A 436 -10.20 -14.49 -12.85
CA GLY A 436 -9.42 -13.83 -13.89
C GLY A 436 -8.42 -12.79 -13.36
N MET A 437 -8.39 -12.53 -12.05
CA MET A 437 -7.40 -11.64 -11.43
C MET A 437 -6.06 -12.37 -11.26
N GLU A 438 -4.95 -11.66 -11.52
CA GLU A 438 -3.61 -12.19 -11.25
C GLU A 438 -3.46 -12.73 -9.81
N PRO A 439 -2.78 -13.86 -9.61
CA PRO A 439 -2.01 -14.64 -10.61
C PRO A 439 -2.85 -15.63 -11.44
N ASN A 440 -4.17 -15.71 -11.22
CA ASN A 440 -5.06 -16.69 -11.87
C ASN A 440 -5.72 -16.12 -13.13
N SER A 441 -4.94 -15.48 -13.99
CA SER A 441 -5.42 -14.77 -15.19
C SER A 441 -5.98 -15.68 -16.28
N ASP A 442 -5.74 -16.98 -16.19
CA ASP A 442 -6.21 -18.03 -17.09
C ASP A 442 -7.65 -18.47 -16.79
N GLN A 443 -8.24 -18.02 -15.68
CA GLN A 443 -9.62 -18.36 -15.30
C GLN A 443 -10.65 -17.42 -15.92
N THR A 444 -11.85 -17.94 -16.19
CA THR A 444 -13.01 -17.18 -16.68
C THR A 444 -14.27 -17.69 -15.97
N PRO A 445 -15.27 -16.84 -15.66
CA PRO A 445 -16.50 -17.28 -14.98
C PRO A 445 -17.43 -18.13 -15.87
N VAL A 446 -17.32 -18.00 -17.19
CA VAL A 446 -18.16 -18.68 -18.20
C VAL A 446 -17.34 -19.06 -19.43
N SER A 447 -17.78 -20.06 -20.18
CA SER A 447 -17.15 -20.38 -21.47
C SER A 447 -17.42 -19.33 -22.55
N LYS A 448 -16.52 -19.27 -23.52
CA LYS A 448 -16.70 -18.51 -24.77
C LYS A 448 -18.01 -18.80 -25.49
N ASP A 449 -18.52 -20.03 -25.44
CA ASP A 449 -19.78 -20.39 -26.11
C ASP A 449 -20.99 -19.74 -25.42
N ALA A 450 -21.00 -19.70 -24.09
CA ALA A 450 -22.04 -19.02 -23.30
C ALA A 450 -22.05 -17.50 -23.55
N LEU A 451 -20.89 -16.90 -23.85
CA LEU A 451 -20.78 -15.47 -24.11
C LEU A 451 -21.60 -14.99 -25.32
N ARG A 452 -21.98 -15.89 -26.25
CA ARG A 452 -22.79 -15.53 -27.45
C ARG A 452 -24.16 -14.95 -27.14
N ALA A 453 -24.68 -15.16 -25.93
CA ALA A 453 -25.95 -14.56 -25.51
C ALA A 453 -25.82 -13.08 -25.08
N TYR A 454 -24.59 -12.58 -24.92
CA TYR A 454 -24.31 -11.26 -24.36
C TYR A 454 -23.87 -10.27 -25.43
N GLY A 455 -24.48 -9.08 -25.42
CA GLY A 455 -24.11 -7.96 -26.27
C GLY A 455 -23.01 -7.10 -25.69
N LEU A 456 -22.84 -7.15 -24.36
CA LEU A 456 -21.78 -6.48 -23.64
C LEU A 456 -21.27 -7.34 -22.49
N VAL A 457 -19.96 -7.36 -22.31
CA VAL A 457 -19.27 -8.02 -21.20
C VAL A 457 -18.40 -7.00 -20.47
N PHE A 458 -18.69 -6.82 -19.20
CA PHE A 458 -17.94 -6.01 -18.25
C PHE A 458 -17.19 -6.91 -17.28
N ASP A 459 -15.95 -6.54 -16.95
CA ASP A 459 -15.17 -7.21 -15.92
C ASP A 459 -14.62 -6.19 -14.92
N ALA A 460 -14.95 -6.34 -13.63
CA ALA A 460 -14.43 -5.47 -12.58
C ALA A 460 -12.94 -5.73 -12.31
N VAL A 461 -12.41 -6.89 -12.71
CA VAL A 461 -10.98 -7.18 -12.65
C VAL A 461 -10.25 -6.24 -13.61
N TYR A 462 -9.26 -5.53 -13.09
CA TYR A 462 -8.43 -4.61 -13.87
C TYR A 462 -6.96 -5.05 -13.98
N THR A 463 -6.56 -6.09 -13.24
CA THR A 463 -5.20 -6.68 -13.30
C THR A 463 -5.33 -8.19 -13.56
N PRO A 464 -5.13 -8.65 -14.81
CA PRO A 464 -4.68 -7.88 -15.97
C PRO A 464 -5.80 -7.03 -16.60
N ARG A 465 -5.44 -6.05 -17.44
CA ARG A 465 -6.43 -5.18 -18.14
C ARG A 465 -7.34 -5.96 -19.09
N ASN A 466 -6.75 -6.92 -19.81
CA ASN A 466 -7.41 -7.78 -20.77
C ASN A 466 -7.52 -9.20 -20.19
N THR A 467 -8.52 -9.43 -19.34
CA THR A 467 -8.77 -10.76 -18.76
C THR A 467 -9.18 -11.76 -19.82
N ARG A 468 -9.04 -13.05 -19.54
CA ARG A 468 -9.53 -14.12 -20.43
C ARG A 468 -11.01 -13.92 -20.81
N LEU A 469 -11.85 -13.51 -19.85
CA LEU A 469 -13.26 -13.19 -20.08
C LEU A 469 -13.44 -12.12 -21.17
N LEU A 470 -12.71 -11.01 -21.07
CA LEU A 470 -12.80 -9.91 -22.04
C LEU A 470 -12.21 -10.29 -23.39
N GLN A 471 -11.13 -11.08 -23.43
CA GLN A 471 -10.55 -11.59 -24.67
C GLN A 471 -11.56 -12.49 -25.42
N GLU A 472 -12.11 -13.50 -24.74
CA GLU A 472 -13.08 -14.43 -25.33
C GLU A 472 -14.38 -13.70 -25.76
N ALA A 473 -14.82 -12.68 -25.01
CA ALA A 473 -15.95 -11.84 -25.37
C ALA A 473 -15.70 -10.99 -26.64
N ALA A 474 -14.52 -10.40 -26.77
CA ALA A 474 -14.15 -9.63 -27.96
C ALA A 474 -14.08 -10.52 -29.21
N GLU A 475 -13.56 -11.74 -29.09
CA GLU A 475 -13.45 -12.70 -30.20
C GLU A 475 -14.80 -13.12 -30.79
N ILE A 476 -15.88 -13.05 -30.02
CA ILE A 476 -17.24 -13.34 -30.51
C ILE A 476 -18.03 -12.08 -30.91
N GLY A 477 -17.39 -10.91 -30.89
CA GLY A 477 -17.98 -9.63 -31.28
C GLY A 477 -18.84 -8.93 -30.21
N ALA A 478 -18.75 -9.34 -28.94
CA ALA A 478 -19.40 -8.60 -27.85
C ALA A 478 -18.66 -7.30 -27.56
N THR A 479 -19.38 -6.26 -27.15
CA THR A 479 -18.75 -5.04 -26.62
C THR A 479 -18.09 -5.34 -25.28
N VAL A 480 -16.83 -4.97 -25.10
CA VAL A 480 -16.08 -5.24 -23.87
C VAL A 480 -15.82 -3.97 -23.09
N VAL A 481 -15.97 -4.04 -21.77
CA VAL A 481 -15.67 -2.93 -20.86
C VAL A 481 -14.69 -3.42 -19.79
N SER A 482 -13.47 -2.91 -19.85
CA SER A 482 -12.41 -3.28 -18.89
C SER A 482 -12.63 -2.65 -17.52
N GLY A 483 -12.22 -3.36 -16.47
CA GLY A 483 -12.25 -2.88 -15.09
C GLY A 483 -11.40 -1.64 -14.88
N VAL A 484 -10.47 -1.33 -15.79
CA VAL A 484 -9.69 -0.09 -15.80
C VAL A 484 -10.62 1.15 -15.87
N GLU A 485 -11.69 1.10 -16.66
CA GLU A 485 -12.65 2.22 -16.75
C GLU A 485 -13.40 2.43 -15.43
N MET A 486 -13.84 1.34 -14.79
CA MET A 486 -14.43 1.41 -13.46
C MET A 486 -13.42 1.95 -12.44
N PHE A 487 -12.17 1.46 -12.47
CA PHE A 487 -11.10 1.86 -11.54
C PHE A 487 -10.79 3.36 -11.62
N ILE A 488 -10.72 3.94 -12.82
CA ILE A 488 -10.51 5.38 -13.03
C ILE A 488 -11.71 6.15 -12.47
N ARG A 489 -12.92 5.83 -12.91
CA ARG A 489 -14.14 6.57 -12.52
C ARG A 489 -14.39 6.55 -11.02
N GLN A 490 -14.21 5.40 -10.37
CA GLN A 490 -14.40 5.30 -8.92
C GLN A 490 -13.34 6.12 -8.15
N ALA A 491 -12.11 6.17 -8.66
CA ALA A 491 -11.01 6.93 -8.06
C ALA A 491 -11.20 8.44 -8.24
N LEU A 492 -11.77 8.88 -9.37
CA LEU A 492 -12.18 10.28 -9.55
C LEU A 492 -13.24 10.69 -8.53
N GLY A 493 -14.23 9.82 -8.29
CA GLY A 493 -15.23 10.02 -7.23
C GLY A 493 -14.57 10.11 -5.84
N GLN A 494 -13.63 9.22 -5.54
CA GLN A 494 -12.86 9.24 -4.29
C GLN A 494 -12.06 10.53 -4.13
N PHE A 495 -11.35 10.95 -5.16
CA PHE A 495 -10.56 12.18 -5.14
C PHE A 495 -11.43 13.40 -4.80
N ARG A 496 -12.61 13.51 -5.42
CA ARG A 496 -13.57 14.59 -5.14
C ARG A 496 -14.03 14.56 -3.68
N LEU A 497 -14.32 13.38 -3.14
CA LEU A 497 -14.73 13.20 -1.74
C LEU A 497 -13.60 13.50 -0.75
N PHE A 498 -12.37 13.10 -1.06
CA PHE A 498 -11.19 13.30 -0.21
C PHE A 498 -10.76 14.76 -0.14
N THR A 499 -10.82 15.48 -1.26
CA THR A 499 -10.27 16.84 -1.38
C THR A 499 -11.32 17.93 -1.32
N GLY A 500 -12.59 17.61 -1.56
CA GLY A 500 -13.65 18.59 -1.80
C GLY A 500 -13.52 19.35 -3.13
N GLY A 501 -12.48 19.06 -3.93
CA GLY A 501 -12.17 19.73 -5.18
C GLY A 501 -12.55 18.93 -6.43
N LEU A 502 -12.38 19.54 -7.60
CA LEU A 502 -12.54 18.85 -8.88
C LEU A 502 -11.35 17.92 -9.13
N ALA A 503 -11.64 16.67 -9.52
CA ALA A 503 -10.61 15.72 -9.90
C ALA A 503 -10.02 16.07 -11.28
N PRO A 504 -8.69 16.05 -11.45
CA PRO A 504 -8.03 16.31 -12.74
C PRO A 504 -8.17 15.07 -13.64
N GLU A 505 -9.34 14.91 -14.25
CA GLU A 505 -9.75 13.68 -14.94
C GLU A 505 -8.78 13.23 -16.04
N ASP A 506 -8.45 14.11 -16.98
CA ASP A 506 -7.56 13.78 -18.10
C ASP A 506 -6.18 13.33 -17.62
N PHE A 507 -5.66 14.00 -16.58
CA PHE A 507 -4.39 13.67 -15.97
C PHE A 507 -4.43 12.30 -15.29
N MET A 508 -5.44 12.05 -14.45
CA MET A 508 -5.63 10.77 -13.77
C MET A 508 -5.84 9.62 -14.75
N ARG A 509 -6.63 9.82 -15.82
CA ARG A 509 -6.84 8.83 -16.88
C ARG A 509 -5.53 8.50 -17.58
N LYS A 510 -4.73 9.50 -17.95
CA LYS A 510 -3.41 9.32 -18.56
C LYS A 510 -2.49 8.46 -17.68
N LEU A 511 -2.40 8.77 -16.39
CA LEU A 511 -1.56 8.03 -15.44
C LEU A 511 -1.92 6.54 -15.39
N VAL A 512 -3.22 6.21 -15.36
CA VAL A 512 -3.65 4.81 -15.30
C VAL A 512 -3.36 4.09 -16.61
N LEU A 513 -3.62 4.74 -17.75
CA LEU A 513 -3.39 4.13 -19.07
C LEU A 513 -1.90 3.85 -19.34
N GLU A 514 -0.98 4.64 -18.80
CA GLU A 514 0.47 4.38 -18.88
C GLU A 514 0.92 3.16 -18.07
N GLN A 515 0.06 2.61 -17.20
CA GLN A 515 0.36 1.45 -16.35
C GLN A 515 -0.13 0.11 -16.94
N PHE A 516 -0.68 0.11 -18.17
CA PHE A 516 -1.31 -1.06 -18.79
C PHE A 516 -0.98 -1.25 -20.26
#